data_AF-A0A7K0J5W3-F1
#
_entry.id   AF-A0A7K0J5W3-F1
#
_cell.length_a   1.000
_cell.length_b   1.000
_cell.length_c   1.000
_cell.angle_alpha   90.00
_cell.angle_beta   90.00
_cell.angle_gamma   90.00
#
_symmetry.space_group_name_H-M   'P 1'
#
loop_
_entity.id
_entity.type
_entity.pdbx_description
1 polymer ?
#
loop_
_entity_poly.entity_id
_entity_poly.type
_entity_poly.pdbx_seq_one_letter_code
_entity_poly.pdbx_strand_id
1 'polypeptide(L)'
;MTKHHNPTRNNTNGQPHATICGAKTRTGKPCQQHPIKGGTRCRMHGGASKAARRTAAANVLEAKVRGELTRINIQPVTNPAQQLARIVGEQIAFLDLARAKLAEVTDTWTHTNPVTGADEVRATVTVYERAIGRTTNALDRMCRLGIQDRIAHSQELTAAANVTALLAMIDRARADHTIDGRQLILDALQEDQ
;
A
#
# COMPACT_ATOMS: atom_id res chain seq x y z
N MET A 1 -24.22 45.34 -8.02
CA MET A 1 -24.29 43.92 -7.62
C MET A 1 -22.90 43.44 -7.22
N THR A 2 -22.54 43.55 -5.94
CA THR A 2 -21.21 43.23 -5.42
C THR A 2 -21.07 41.73 -5.21
N LYS A 3 -20.25 41.08 -6.05
CA LYS A 3 -19.90 39.65 -5.94
C LYS A 3 -18.98 39.46 -4.75
N HIS A 4 -19.52 39.03 -3.61
CA HIS A 4 -18.71 38.58 -2.48
C HIS A 4 -18.01 37.27 -2.85
N HIS A 5 -16.70 37.37 -3.09
CA HIS A 5 -15.82 36.21 -3.21
C HIS A 5 -15.76 35.49 -1.85
N ASN A 6 -16.21 34.24 -1.83
CA ASN A 6 -16.01 33.34 -0.70
C ASN A 6 -14.58 32.78 -0.82
N PRO A 7 -13.66 33.08 0.13
CA PRO A 7 -12.28 32.63 0.00
C PRO A 7 -12.25 31.10 0.14
N THR A 8 -11.82 30.43 -0.91
CA THR A 8 -11.40 29.03 -0.89
C THR A 8 -10.22 28.91 0.07
N ARG A 9 -10.47 28.45 1.30
CA ARG A 9 -9.39 28.05 2.19
C ARG A 9 -8.78 26.77 1.63
N ASN A 10 -7.53 26.85 1.19
CA ASN A 10 -6.70 25.71 0.84
C ASN A 10 -6.64 24.75 2.05
N ASN A 11 -7.01 23.50 1.80
CA ASN A 11 -6.98 22.42 2.76
C ASN A 11 -5.57 21.85 2.85
N THR A 12 -4.76 22.35 3.78
CA THR A 12 -3.51 21.71 4.19
C THR A 12 -3.73 21.01 5.54
N ASN A 13 -3.46 19.71 5.53
CA ASN A 13 -3.01 18.87 6.64
C ASN A 13 -3.79 18.97 7.97
N GLY A 14 -4.75 18.04 8.14
CA GLY A 14 -5.13 17.55 9.46
C GLY A 14 -5.86 18.52 10.38
N GLN A 15 -6.52 19.55 9.86
CA GLN A 15 -7.26 20.48 10.72
C GLN A 15 -8.44 19.78 11.43
N PRO A 16 -8.66 20.10 12.72
CA PRO A 16 -9.81 19.63 13.47
C PRO A 16 -11.09 20.02 12.73
N HIS A 17 -12.05 19.10 12.73
CA HIS A 17 -13.38 19.32 12.17
C HIS A 17 -13.95 20.62 12.73
N ALA A 18 -14.45 21.49 11.85
CA ALA A 18 -15.04 22.75 12.28
C ALA A 18 -16.13 22.47 13.32
N THR A 19 -16.00 23.04 14.51
CA THR A 19 -16.93 22.81 15.62
C THR A 19 -18.28 23.50 15.38
N ILE A 20 -18.27 24.59 14.59
CA ILE A 20 -19.46 25.38 14.23
C ILE A 20 -19.48 25.69 12.72
N CYS A 21 -20.68 25.82 12.16
CA CYS A 21 -20.88 26.10 10.74
C CYS A 21 -20.32 27.47 10.33
N GLY A 22 -20.52 28.51 11.14
CA GLY A 22 -20.00 29.87 10.89
C GLY A 22 -20.47 30.55 9.60
N ALA A 23 -21.49 30.01 8.91
CA ALA A 23 -22.03 30.65 7.70
C ALA A 23 -22.80 31.92 8.08
N LYS A 24 -22.68 33.00 7.30
CA LYS A 24 -23.44 34.22 7.56
C LYS A 24 -24.93 33.96 7.38
N THR A 25 -25.71 34.16 8.44
CA THR A 25 -27.17 33.99 8.41
C THR A 25 -27.86 35.24 7.87
N ARG A 26 -29.19 35.15 7.64
CA ARG A 26 -30.01 36.27 7.17
C ARG A 26 -30.02 37.47 8.13
N THR A 27 -29.79 37.25 9.43
CA THR A 27 -29.68 38.31 10.45
C THR A 27 -28.27 38.91 10.54
N GLY A 28 -27.36 38.52 9.63
CA GLY A 28 -25.98 39.00 9.59
C GLY A 28 -25.02 38.31 10.57
N LYS A 29 -25.54 37.57 11.56
CA LYS A 29 -24.74 36.83 12.54
C LYS A 29 -24.24 35.48 11.98
N PRO A 30 -23.09 34.95 12.44
CA PRO A 30 -22.61 33.62 12.03
C PRO A 30 -23.51 32.50 12.56
N CYS A 31 -23.67 31.44 11.76
CA CYS A 31 -24.46 30.27 12.08
C CYS A 31 -23.78 29.45 13.18
N GLN A 32 -24.53 29.21 14.26
CA GLN A 32 -24.06 28.45 15.43
C GLN A 32 -24.37 26.96 15.35
N GLN A 33 -25.00 26.47 14.27
CA GLN A 33 -25.26 25.04 14.11
C GLN A 33 -23.97 24.25 13.86
N HIS A 34 -23.94 23.00 14.30
CA HIS A 34 -22.84 22.09 14.01
C HIS A 34 -22.79 21.73 12.50
N PRO A 35 -21.59 21.66 11.91
CA PRO A 35 -21.41 21.08 10.60
C PRO A 35 -21.86 19.63 10.52
N ILE A 36 -22.13 19.15 9.30
CA ILE A 36 -22.26 17.71 9.09
C ILE A 36 -20.93 17.03 9.44
N LYS A 37 -20.97 15.78 9.89
CA LYS A 37 -19.76 15.01 10.24
C LYS A 37 -18.77 15.00 9.06
N GLY A 38 -17.54 15.45 9.30
CA GLY A 38 -16.48 15.56 8.27
C GLY A 38 -16.59 16.76 7.33
N GLY A 39 -17.64 17.59 7.46
CA GLY A 39 -17.83 18.80 6.67
C GLY A 39 -17.56 20.08 7.45
N THR A 40 -17.60 21.22 6.76
CA THR A 40 -17.36 22.55 7.34
C THR A 40 -18.64 23.37 7.54
N ARG A 41 -19.76 22.93 6.97
CA ARG A 41 -21.05 23.62 7.03
C ARG A 41 -22.17 22.68 7.50
N CYS A 42 -23.20 23.26 8.13
CA CYS A 42 -24.37 22.51 8.57
C CYS A 42 -25.28 22.15 7.38
N ARG A 43 -26.29 21.32 7.66
CA ARG A 43 -27.28 20.89 6.66
C ARG A 43 -27.97 22.08 5.97
N MET A 44 -28.27 23.13 6.72
CA MET A 44 -28.98 24.33 6.25
C MET A 44 -28.11 25.28 5.40
N HIS A 45 -26.79 25.20 5.53
CA HIS A 45 -25.85 26.07 4.81
C HIS A 45 -24.98 25.26 3.83
N GLY A 46 -25.62 24.40 3.05
CA GLY A 46 -24.98 23.69 1.92
C GLY A 46 -24.31 22.36 2.26
N GLY A 47 -24.22 21.99 3.55
CA GLY A 47 -23.68 20.69 3.97
C GLY A 47 -24.51 19.50 3.50
N ALA A 48 -25.78 19.71 3.13
CA ALA A 48 -26.63 18.64 2.60
C ALA A 48 -26.36 18.27 1.13
N SER A 49 -25.63 19.09 0.38
CA SER A 49 -25.42 18.88 -1.07
C SER A 49 -24.66 17.58 -1.36
N LYS A 50 -24.90 16.97 -2.53
CA LYS A 50 -24.22 15.73 -2.93
C LYS A 50 -22.69 15.89 -2.91
N ALA A 51 -22.17 17.01 -3.41
CA ALA A 51 -20.74 17.30 -3.39
C ALA A 51 -20.21 17.45 -1.95
N ALA A 52 -20.87 18.25 -1.11
CA ALA A 52 -20.44 18.44 0.28
C ALA A 52 -20.46 17.13 1.08
N ARG A 53 -21.46 16.26 0.85
CA ARG A 53 -21.53 14.94 1.48
C ARG A 53 -20.41 14.01 1.01
N ARG A 54 -20.06 14.00 -0.28
CA ARG A 54 -18.94 13.19 -0.80
C ARG A 54 -17.61 13.64 -0.19
N THR A 55 -17.35 14.94 -0.16
CA THR A 55 -16.14 15.49 0.47
C THR A 55 -16.11 15.20 1.97
N ALA A 56 -17.24 15.38 2.66
CA ALA A 56 -17.31 15.08 4.09
C ALA A 56 -17.10 13.58 4.39
N ALA A 57 -17.65 12.70 3.57
CA ALA A 57 -17.42 11.25 3.68
C ALA A 57 -15.94 10.90 3.43
N ALA A 58 -15.31 11.50 2.42
CA ALA A 58 -13.88 11.34 2.16
C ALA A 58 -13.03 11.80 3.35
N ASN A 59 -13.33 12.95 3.95
CA ASN A 59 -12.62 13.46 5.12
C ASN A 59 -12.78 12.54 6.34
N VAL A 60 -13.98 11.98 6.57
CA VAL A 60 -14.20 11.00 7.66
C VAL A 60 -13.39 9.73 7.41
N LEU A 61 -13.36 9.24 6.18
CA LEU A 61 -12.58 8.07 5.82
C LEU A 61 -11.07 8.34 6.00
N GLU A 62 -10.58 9.48 5.53
CA GLU A 62 -9.17 9.87 5.70
C GLU A 62 -8.79 9.98 7.17
N ALA A 63 -9.63 10.61 8.00
CA ALA A 63 -9.39 10.70 9.45
C ALA A 63 -9.36 9.31 10.10
N LYS A 64 -10.25 8.40 9.68
CA LYS A 64 -10.24 7.01 10.16
C LYS A 64 -8.95 6.30 9.74
N VAL A 65 -8.59 6.34 8.45
CA VAL A 65 -7.37 5.72 7.92
C VAL A 65 -6.14 6.28 8.63
N ARG A 66 -6.05 7.60 8.83
CA ARG A 66 -4.95 8.22 9.58
C ARG A 66 -4.90 7.69 11.02
N GLY A 67 -6.03 7.58 11.70
CA GLY A 67 -6.10 7.01 13.05
C GLY A 67 -5.76 5.52 13.12
N GLU A 68 -6.03 4.75 12.06
CA GLU A 68 -5.53 3.37 11.94
C GLU A 68 -4.02 3.36 11.69
N LEU A 69 -3.50 4.17 10.75
CA LEU A 69 -2.07 4.26 10.43
C LEU A 69 -1.22 4.69 11.63
N THR A 70 -1.71 5.62 12.46
CA THR A 70 -1.03 6.02 13.70
C THR A 70 -0.95 4.87 14.71
N ARG A 71 -1.92 3.94 14.69
CA ARG A 71 -1.92 2.76 15.57
C ARG A 71 -1.07 1.62 15.04
N ILE A 72 -0.83 1.57 13.74
CA ILE A 72 0.02 0.57 13.13
C ILE A 72 1.47 0.92 13.46
N ASN A 73 2.17 0.00 14.14
CA ASN A 73 3.60 0.11 14.38
C ASN A 73 4.37 -0.18 13.08
N ILE A 74 4.47 0.83 12.21
CA ILE A 74 5.14 0.72 10.91
C ILE A 74 6.62 0.42 11.16
N GLN A 75 7.03 -0.80 10.82
CA GLN A 75 8.44 -1.18 10.91
C GLN A 75 9.23 -0.58 9.74
N PRO A 76 10.44 -0.10 9.98
CA PRO A 76 11.37 0.26 8.92
C PRO A 76 11.58 -0.92 7.96
N VAL A 77 11.69 -0.62 6.66
CA VAL A 77 12.05 -1.64 5.67
C VAL A 77 13.53 -1.96 5.82
N THR A 78 13.83 -3.14 6.34
CA THR A 78 15.21 -3.60 6.61
C THR A 78 15.92 -4.10 5.36
N ASN A 79 15.23 -4.87 4.51
CA ASN A 79 15.78 -5.36 3.25
C ASN A 79 14.93 -4.91 2.04
N PRO A 80 15.13 -3.66 1.57
CA PRO A 80 14.30 -3.09 0.51
C PRO A 80 14.48 -3.79 -0.83
N ALA A 81 15.67 -4.35 -1.11
CA ALA A 81 15.94 -5.06 -2.36
C ALA A 81 15.12 -6.36 -2.43
N GLN A 82 15.11 -7.15 -1.36
CA GLN A 82 14.29 -8.37 -1.27
C GLN A 82 12.78 -8.05 -1.27
N GLN A 83 12.35 -7.01 -0.54
CA GLN A 83 10.93 -6.61 -0.55
C GLN A 83 10.46 -6.17 -1.94
N LEU A 84 11.30 -5.44 -2.67
CA LEU A 84 10.99 -5.06 -4.05
C LEU A 84 10.88 -6.30 -4.95
N ALA A 85 11.84 -7.24 -4.85
CA ALA A 85 11.79 -8.50 -5.60
C ALA A 85 10.51 -9.30 -5.32
N ARG A 86 10.08 -9.38 -4.05
CA ARG A 86 8.82 -10.01 -3.64
C ARG A 86 7.60 -9.37 -4.32
N ILE A 87 7.50 -8.04 -4.27
CA ILE A 87 6.38 -7.29 -4.87
C ILE A 87 6.35 -7.47 -6.39
N VAL A 88 7.51 -7.45 -7.05
CA VAL A 88 7.57 -7.68 -8.49
C VAL A 88 7.22 -9.13 -8.84
N GLY A 89 7.56 -10.10 -7.98
CA GLY A 89 7.05 -11.48 -8.07
C GLY A 89 5.53 -11.56 -8.03
N GLU A 90 4.87 -10.81 -7.14
CA GLU A 90 3.40 -10.71 -7.12
C GLU A 90 2.84 -10.13 -8.42
N GLN A 91 3.52 -9.17 -9.04
CA GLN A 91 3.13 -8.61 -10.34
C GLN A 91 3.26 -9.64 -11.48
N ILE A 92 4.31 -10.45 -11.47
CA ILE A 92 4.49 -11.55 -12.43
C ILE A 92 3.36 -12.57 -12.28
N ALA A 93 3.06 -13.00 -11.04
CA ALA A 93 1.96 -13.93 -10.79
C ALA A 93 0.61 -13.37 -11.26
N PHE A 94 0.37 -12.07 -11.07
CA PHE A 94 -0.83 -11.41 -11.58
C PHE A 94 -0.86 -11.35 -13.12
N LEU A 95 0.28 -11.08 -13.77
CA LEU A 95 0.40 -11.13 -15.22
C LEU A 95 0.09 -12.53 -15.76
N ASP A 96 0.58 -13.58 -15.11
CA ASP A 96 0.31 -14.96 -15.50
C ASP A 96 -1.18 -15.30 -15.37
N LEU A 97 -1.82 -14.87 -14.28
CA LEU A 97 -3.27 -14.99 -14.10
C LEU A 97 -4.05 -14.22 -15.19
N ALA A 98 -3.65 -12.98 -15.48
CA ALA A 98 -4.29 -12.18 -16.52
C ALA A 98 -4.12 -12.81 -17.91
N ARG A 99 -2.97 -13.43 -18.20
CA ARG A 99 -2.72 -14.17 -19.44
C ARG A 99 -3.64 -15.39 -19.55
N ALA A 100 -3.79 -16.16 -18.46
CA ALA A 100 -4.70 -17.30 -18.42
C ALA A 100 -6.15 -16.87 -18.67
N LYS A 101 -6.60 -15.78 -18.03
CA LYS A 101 -7.94 -15.23 -18.26
C LYS A 101 -8.15 -14.67 -19.65
N LEU A 102 -7.13 -14.03 -20.23
CA LEU A 102 -7.20 -13.58 -21.61
C LEU A 102 -7.43 -14.76 -22.55
N ALA A 103 -6.67 -15.86 -22.39
CA ALA A 103 -6.84 -17.05 -23.20
C ALA A 103 -8.27 -17.61 -23.12
N GLU A 104 -8.83 -17.72 -21.90
CA GLU A 104 -10.21 -18.19 -21.70
C GLU A 104 -11.27 -17.36 -22.45
N VAL A 105 -11.16 -16.03 -22.46
CA VAL A 105 -12.19 -15.16 -23.06
C VAL A 105 -11.98 -14.89 -24.54
N THR A 106 -10.76 -15.05 -25.07
CA THR A 106 -10.46 -14.78 -26.48
C THR A 106 -10.82 -15.92 -27.43
N ASP A 107 -11.18 -17.09 -26.90
CA ASP A 107 -11.67 -18.22 -27.71
C ASP A 107 -12.85 -17.83 -28.61
N THR A 108 -13.66 -16.88 -28.15
CA THR A 108 -14.63 -16.16 -28.96
C THR A 108 -14.35 -14.66 -28.83
N TRP A 109 -13.78 -14.05 -29.87
CA TRP A 109 -13.42 -12.61 -29.96
C TRP A 109 -14.57 -11.62 -29.67
N THR A 110 -15.77 -12.13 -29.44
CA THR A 110 -16.95 -11.39 -29.00
C THR A 110 -17.56 -12.11 -27.81
N HIS A 111 -17.43 -11.52 -26.62
CA HIS A 111 -18.09 -12.01 -25.40
C HIS A 111 -18.64 -10.84 -24.59
N THR A 112 -19.89 -10.96 -24.13
CA THR A 112 -20.59 -9.89 -23.40
C THR A 112 -21.14 -10.45 -22.10
N ASN A 113 -20.91 -9.73 -21.01
CA ASN A 113 -21.36 -10.12 -19.70
C ASN A 113 -22.89 -10.05 -19.64
N PRO A 114 -23.60 -11.15 -19.30
CA PRO A 114 -25.07 -11.17 -19.33
C PRO A 114 -25.73 -10.29 -18.24
N VAL A 115 -24.99 -9.92 -17.19
CA VAL A 115 -25.50 -9.11 -16.06
C VAL A 115 -25.25 -7.62 -16.28
N THR A 116 -24.07 -7.26 -16.78
CA THR A 116 -23.64 -5.87 -16.92
C THR A 116 -23.71 -5.35 -18.35
N GLY A 117 -23.82 -6.23 -19.35
CA GLY A 117 -23.76 -5.89 -20.77
C GLY A 117 -22.38 -5.44 -21.24
N ALA A 118 -21.35 -5.57 -20.40
CA ALA A 118 -19.99 -5.14 -20.72
C ALA A 118 -19.28 -6.11 -21.67
N ASP A 119 -18.47 -5.57 -22.58
CA ASP A 119 -17.57 -6.31 -23.46
C ASP A 119 -16.43 -6.92 -22.62
N GLU A 120 -16.53 -8.22 -22.34
CA GLU A 120 -15.61 -8.93 -21.45
C GLU A 120 -14.23 -9.13 -22.08
N VAL A 121 -14.17 -9.29 -23.41
CA VAL A 121 -12.92 -9.42 -24.16
C VAL A 121 -12.11 -8.13 -24.01
N ARG A 122 -12.74 -6.98 -24.27
CA ARG A 122 -12.08 -5.67 -24.13
C ARG A 122 -11.63 -5.39 -22.70
N ALA A 123 -12.46 -5.73 -21.71
CA ALA A 123 -12.11 -5.56 -20.30
C ALA A 123 -10.87 -6.42 -19.94
N THR A 124 -10.84 -7.67 -20.40
CA THR A 124 -9.73 -8.60 -20.11
C THR A 124 -8.45 -8.20 -20.82
N VAL A 125 -8.52 -7.78 -22.09
CA VAL A 125 -7.38 -7.21 -22.83
C VAL A 125 -6.79 -6.01 -22.08
N THR A 126 -7.64 -5.10 -21.60
CA THR A 126 -7.20 -3.92 -20.84
C THR A 126 -6.47 -4.31 -19.53
N VAL A 127 -6.97 -5.32 -18.82
CA VAL A 127 -6.33 -5.84 -17.60
C VAL A 127 -4.96 -6.45 -17.93
N TYR A 128 -4.88 -7.26 -18.99
CA TYR A 128 -3.64 -7.88 -19.45
C TYR A 128 -2.60 -6.84 -19.86
N GLU A 129 -2.95 -5.88 -20.72
CA GLU A 129 -2.05 -4.81 -21.18
C GLU A 129 -1.50 -4.00 -20.01
N ARG A 130 -2.34 -3.72 -19.00
CA ARG A 130 -1.91 -3.02 -17.79
C ARG A 130 -0.98 -3.88 -16.92
N ALA A 131 -1.25 -5.17 -16.81
CA ALA A 131 -0.43 -6.11 -16.05
C ALA A 131 0.97 -6.25 -16.69
N ILE A 132 1.03 -6.47 -18.01
CA ILE A 132 2.30 -6.62 -18.73
C ILE A 132 3.10 -5.33 -18.70
N GLY A 133 2.45 -4.18 -18.92
CA GLY A 133 3.12 -2.87 -18.86
C GLY A 133 3.70 -2.56 -17.47
N ARG A 134 2.99 -2.86 -16.39
CA ARG A 134 3.50 -2.67 -15.02
C ARG A 134 4.69 -3.59 -14.72
N THR A 135 4.57 -4.85 -15.08
CA THR A 135 5.58 -5.88 -14.79
C THR A 135 6.88 -5.58 -15.54
N THR A 136 6.80 -5.28 -16.84
CA THR A 136 7.99 -4.91 -17.64
C THR A 136 8.67 -3.67 -17.08
N ASN A 137 7.91 -2.63 -16.71
CA ASN A 137 8.48 -1.42 -16.11
C ASN A 137 9.13 -1.68 -14.75
N ALA A 138 8.57 -2.58 -13.93
CA ALA A 138 9.13 -2.91 -12.64
C ALA A 138 10.43 -3.72 -12.77
N LEU A 139 10.46 -4.69 -13.68
CA LEU A 139 11.66 -5.48 -13.99
C LEU A 139 12.78 -4.61 -14.58
N ASP A 140 12.49 -3.73 -15.55
CA ASP A 140 13.48 -2.78 -16.10
C ASP A 140 14.09 -1.91 -14.99
N ARG A 141 13.28 -1.40 -14.06
CA ARG A 141 13.77 -0.64 -12.91
C ARG A 141 14.64 -1.48 -11.98
N MET A 142 14.27 -2.73 -11.71
CA MET A 142 15.09 -3.63 -10.89
C MET A 142 16.46 -3.87 -11.51
N CYS A 143 16.51 -4.10 -12.84
CA CYS A 143 17.76 -4.27 -13.57
C CYS A 143 18.61 -3.00 -13.50
N ARG A 144 18.03 -1.82 -13.77
CA ARG A 144 18.76 -0.53 -13.71
C ARG A 144 19.30 -0.20 -12.33
N LEU A 145 18.59 -0.59 -11.28
CA LEU A 145 18.99 -0.35 -9.89
C LEU A 145 19.98 -1.40 -9.36
N GLY A 146 20.41 -2.37 -10.19
CA GLY A 146 21.31 -3.45 -9.78
C GLY A 146 20.75 -4.29 -8.63
N ILE A 147 19.42 -4.47 -8.57
CA ILE A 147 18.77 -5.13 -7.43
C ILE A 147 19.21 -6.59 -7.31
N GLN A 148 19.42 -7.27 -8.44
CA GLN A 148 19.91 -8.65 -8.46
C GLN A 148 21.28 -8.76 -7.79
N ASP A 149 22.24 -7.91 -8.18
CA ASP A 149 23.60 -7.92 -7.62
C ASP A 149 23.59 -7.59 -6.12
N ARG A 150 22.75 -6.64 -5.70
CA ARG A 150 22.60 -6.28 -4.28
C ARG A 150 22.05 -7.42 -3.44
N ILE A 151 21.08 -8.17 -3.97
CA ILE A 151 20.53 -9.35 -3.30
C ILE A 151 21.60 -10.44 -3.20
N ALA A 152 22.27 -10.75 -4.32
CA ALA A 152 23.33 -11.76 -4.35
C ALA A 152 24.44 -11.42 -3.35
N HIS A 153 24.94 -10.19 -3.36
CA HIS A 153 25.96 -9.73 -2.43
C HIS A 153 25.51 -9.82 -0.96
N SER A 154 24.27 -9.43 -0.65
CA SER A 154 23.72 -9.57 0.71
C SER A 154 23.63 -11.03 1.14
N GLN A 155 23.28 -11.94 0.22
CA GLN A 155 23.22 -13.38 0.49
C GLN A 155 24.61 -13.98 0.70
N GLU A 156 25.60 -13.57 -0.09
CA GLU A 156 27.00 -13.97 0.06
C GLU A 156 27.56 -13.56 1.42
N LEU A 157 27.34 -12.30 1.83
CA LEU A 157 27.78 -11.82 3.16
C LEU A 157 27.13 -12.61 4.30
N THR A 158 25.84 -12.90 4.18
CA THR A 158 25.12 -13.71 5.17
C THR A 158 25.67 -15.14 5.22
N ALA A 159 25.89 -15.76 4.06
CA ALA A 159 26.45 -17.11 3.97
C ALA A 159 27.87 -17.18 4.56
N ALA A 160 28.72 -16.19 4.28
CA ALA A 160 30.08 -16.11 4.83
C ALA A 160 30.07 -15.93 6.37
N ALA A 161 29.18 -15.07 6.89
CA ALA A 161 29.00 -14.90 8.33
C ALA A 161 28.55 -16.21 8.99
N ASN A 162 27.59 -16.92 8.39
CA ASN A 162 27.09 -18.20 8.89
C ASN A 162 28.18 -19.27 8.91
N VAL A 163 28.98 -19.39 7.84
CA VAL A 163 30.12 -20.32 7.80
C VAL A 163 31.14 -19.99 8.89
N THR A 164 31.44 -18.71 9.09
CA THR A 164 32.39 -18.26 10.13
C THR A 164 31.88 -18.62 11.53
N ALA A 165 30.59 -18.38 11.80
CA ALA A 165 29.96 -18.74 13.07
C ALA A 165 30.00 -20.25 13.31
N LEU A 166 29.67 -21.05 12.30
CA LEU A 166 29.71 -22.52 12.38
C LEU A 166 31.12 -23.06 12.65
N LEU A 167 32.15 -22.50 11.99
CA LEU A 167 33.54 -22.88 12.26
C LEU A 167 33.95 -22.57 13.70
N ALA A 168 33.61 -21.38 14.21
CA ALA A 168 33.89 -20.99 15.59
C ALA A 168 33.19 -21.92 16.62
N MET A 169 31.96 -22.32 16.32
CA MET A 169 31.20 -23.29 17.12
C MET A 169 31.87 -24.67 17.15
N ILE A 170 32.32 -25.16 15.99
CA ILE A 170 33.03 -26.45 15.88
C ILE A 170 34.34 -26.41 16.66
N ASP A 171 35.12 -25.35 16.52
CA ASP A 171 36.40 -25.21 17.23
C ASP A 171 36.19 -25.17 18.75
N ARG A 172 35.13 -24.51 19.23
CA ARG A 172 34.77 -24.49 20.64
C ARG A 172 34.37 -25.87 21.17
N ALA A 173 33.54 -26.61 20.42
CA ALA A 173 33.16 -27.97 20.78
C ALA A 173 34.37 -28.95 20.77
N ARG A 174 35.37 -28.69 19.92
CA ARG A 174 36.62 -29.46 19.92
C ARG A 174 37.51 -29.14 21.12
N ALA A 175 37.56 -27.88 21.54
CA ALA A 175 38.41 -27.42 22.64
C ALA A 175 37.87 -27.84 24.02
N ASP A 176 36.55 -28.01 24.15
CA ASP A 176 35.89 -28.40 25.39
C ASP A 176 35.02 -29.64 25.17
N HIS A 177 35.54 -30.81 25.55
CA HIS A 177 34.84 -32.10 25.42
C HIS A 177 33.59 -32.22 26.32
N THR A 178 33.32 -31.25 27.19
CA THR A 178 32.07 -31.20 27.96
C THR A 178 30.92 -30.56 27.17
N ILE A 179 31.23 -29.89 26.06
CA ILE A 179 30.24 -29.30 25.15
C ILE A 179 29.74 -30.40 24.21
N ASP A 180 28.44 -30.69 24.28
CA ASP A 180 27.77 -31.48 23.25
C ASP A 180 27.66 -30.64 21.97
N GLY A 181 28.59 -30.86 21.03
CA GLY A 181 28.60 -30.17 19.74
C GLY A 181 27.30 -30.34 18.94
N ARG A 182 26.55 -31.44 19.15
CA ARG A 182 25.24 -31.62 18.52
C ARG A 182 24.20 -30.67 19.10
N GLN A 183 24.15 -30.54 20.43
CA GLN A 183 23.22 -29.62 21.10
C GLN A 183 23.54 -28.16 20.73
N LEU A 184 24.82 -27.80 20.69
CA LEU A 184 25.27 -26.46 20.32
C LEU A 184 24.84 -26.06 18.88
N ILE A 185 24.90 -26.99 17.92
CA ILE A 185 24.40 -26.77 16.55
C ILE A 185 22.87 -26.64 16.53
N LEU A 186 22.16 -27.47 17.30
CA LEU A 186 20.69 -27.42 17.37
C LEU A 186 20.19 -26.10 17.97
N ASP A 187 20.84 -25.60 19.02
CA ASP A 187 20.49 -24.32 19.65
C ASP A 187 20.68 -23.16 18.66
N ALA A 188 21.80 -23.12 17.93
CA ALA A 188 22.07 -22.08 16.93
C ALA A 188 21.11 -22.11 15.73
N LEU A 189 20.58 -23.28 15.37
CA LEU A 189 19.58 -23.41 14.29
C LEU A 189 18.16 -23.08 14.74
N GLN A 190 17.90 -23.06 16.05
CA GLN A 190 16.57 -22.82 16.62
C GLN A 190 16.34 -21.39 17.11
N GLU A 191 17.39 -20.58 17.28
CA GLU A 191 17.27 -19.15 17.65
C GLU A 191 16.78 -18.25 16.50
N ASP A 192 16.73 -18.74 15.26
CA ASP A 192 16.37 -17.98 14.05
C ASP A 192 14.90 -18.19 13.56
N GLN A 193 14.00 -18.75 14.40
CA GLN A 193 12.56 -18.86 14.10
C GLN A 193 11.68 -17.81 14.79
#